data_AF-A0A1Q3GHL5-F1
#
_entry.id   AF-A0A1Q3GHL5-F1
#
_cell.length_a   1.000
_cell.length_b   1.000
_cell.length_c   1.000
_cell.angle_alpha   90.00
_cell.angle_beta   90.00
_cell.angle_gamma   90.00
#
_symmetry.space_group_name_H-M   'P 1'
#
loop_
_entity.id
_entity.type
_entity.pdbx_description
1 polymer ?
#
loop_
_entity_poly.entity_id
_entity_poly.type
_entity_poly.pdbx_seq_one_letter_code
_entity_poly.pdbx_strand_id
1 'polypeptide(L)'
;MSTFYIIATTLFAIYLILVGWHTLRSLRYSPLGYSPKANNYWIKSAEILFLLMAPILGFIRYQEFQTTGEVVFSPAHLPTLIALAALGGMSFWVSRFFKYNAPPWLTILLPLGLIQGILINLILVIHFGKYMLLGAVFPLLGFELIAPLFNVIFISRELYHQHLALRQHVKNEPIYSTNYLVLGLFFLMDTRFFTKLRICMVLFVPAFLFQITLLVLCGQSPDAIVQVFTDTKGFTFSSPGKRTVEIFMSFLK
;
A
#
# COMPACT_ATOMS: atom_id res chain seq x y z
N MET A 1 -10.62 10.30 -30.40
CA MET A 1 -9.93 10.85 -29.21
C MET A 1 -9.39 12.21 -29.56
N SER A 2 -9.50 13.20 -28.66
CA SER A 2 -8.96 14.54 -28.92
C SER A 2 -7.42 14.50 -28.93
N THR A 3 -6.79 15.34 -29.75
CA THR A 3 -5.32 15.48 -29.81
C THR A 3 -4.71 15.74 -28.43
N PHE A 4 -5.42 16.51 -27.59
CA PHE A 4 -5.07 16.76 -26.19
C PHE A 4 -4.89 15.47 -25.38
N TYR A 5 -5.81 14.51 -25.51
CA TYR A 5 -5.76 13.27 -24.76
C TYR A 5 -4.55 12.41 -25.14
N ILE A 6 -4.20 12.37 -26.43
CA ILE A 6 -3.03 11.64 -26.94
C ILE A 6 -1.77 12.25 -26.33
N ILE A 7 -1.62 13.58 -26.39
CA ILE A 7 -0.47 14.29 -25.83
C ILE A 7 -0.35 14.02 -24.32
N ALA A 8 -1.44 14.18 -23.56
CA ALA A 8 -1.46 13.95 -22.12
C ALA A 8 -1.05 12.51 -21.75
N THR A 9 -1.57 11.52 -22.48
CA THR A 9 -1.25 10.11 -22.26
C THR A 9 0.21 9.81 -22.57
N THR A 10 0.76 10.35 -23.66
CA THR A 10 2.17 10.18 -24.02
C THR A 10 3.09 10.82 -22.98
N LEU A 11 2.80 12.04 -22.54
CA LEU A 11 3.58 12.71 -21.49
C LEU A 11 3.54 11.93 -20.18
N PHE A 12 2.38 11.38 -19.81
CA PHE A 12 2.24 10.55 -18.62
C PHE A 12 3.02 9.24 -18.74
N ALA A 13 3.02 8.59 -19.90
CA ALA A 13 3.83 7.40 -20.15
C ALA A 13 5.34 7.68 -20.00
N ILE A 14 5.82 8.80 -20.56
CA ILE A 14 7.21 9.25 -20.39
C ILE A 14 7.53 9.48 -18.91
N TYR A 15 6.62 10.13 -18.18
CA TYR A 15 6.74 10.33 -16.73
C TYR A 15 6.90 9.00 -15.98
N LEU A 16 6.07 7.98 -16.28
CA LEU A 16 6.16 6.67 -15.65
C LEU A 16 7.51 5.98 -15.90
N ILE A 17 8.04 6.09 -17.13
CA ILE A 17 9.35 5.54 -17.49
C ILE A 17 10.46 6.23 -16.68
N LEU A 18 10.44 7.57 -16.60
CA LEU A 18 11.43 8.34 -15.84
C LEU A 18 11.38 8.01 -14.34
N VAL A 19 10.18 7.97 -13.76
CA VAL A 19 9.96 7.59 -12.36
C VAL A 19 10.42 6.16 -12.10
N GLY A 20 10.08 5.21 -12.97
CA GLY A 20 10.51 3.82 -12.86
C GLY A 20 12.04 3.70 -12.89
N TRP A 21 12.68 4.37 -13.85
CA TRP A 21 14.14 4.43 -13.95
C TRP A 21 14.79 5.00 -12.69
N HIS A 22 14.32 6.16 -12.21
CA HIS A 22 14.84 6.79 -11.00
C HIS A 22 14.62 5.92 -9.75
N THR A 23 13.48 5.24 -9.66
CA THR A 23 13.16 4.32 -8.57
C THR A 23 14.12 3.14 -8.55
N LEU A 24 14.28 2.45 -9.69
CA LEU A 24 15.23 1.34 -9.86
C LEU A 24 16.67 1.76 -9.56
N ARG A 25 17.06 2.94 -10.06
CA ARG A 25 18.38 3.51 -9.78
C ARG A 25 18.57 3.76 -8.29
N SER A 26 17.57 4.31 -7.59
CA SER A 26 17.63 4.56 -6.15
C SER A 26 17.78 3.28 -5.31
N LEU A 27 17.23 2.15 -5.78
CA LEU A 27 17.39 0.86 -5.12
C LEU A 27 18.84 0.34 -5.19
N ARG A 28 19.56 0.63 -6.29
CA ARG A 28 20.95 0.18 -6.48
C ARG A 28 21.97 0.89 -5.60
N TYR A 29 21.74 2.15 -5.22
CA TYR A 29 22.70 2.94 -4.44
C TYR A 29 22.55 2.79 -2.91
N SER A 30 21.57 2.01 -2.43
CA SER A 30 21.27 1.89 -0.99
C SER A 30 22.28 1.11 -0.12
N PRO A 31 23.02 0.08 -0.60
CA PRO A 31 23.79 -0.78 0.31
C PRO A 31 25.16 -0.20 0.74
N LEU A 32 25.68 0.82 0.08
CA LEU A 32 27.07 1.30 0.25
C LEU A 32 27.23 2.51 1.18
N GLY A 33 26.21 2.87 1.97
CA GLY A 33 26.31 3.91 3.00
C GLY A 33 26.49 5.35 2.48
N TYR A 34 26.60 5.54 1.17
CA TYR A 34 26.64 6.87 0.56
C TYR A 34 25.20 7.31 0.27
N SER A 35 24.63 8.09 1.18
CA SER A 35 23.35 8.76 0.96
C SER A 35 23.55 9.84 -0.10
N PRO A 36 23.10 9.67 -1.36
CA PRO A 36 23.08 10.79 -2.27
C PRO A 36 22.01 11.72 -1.72
N LYS A 37 22.42 12.86 -1.15
CA LYS A 37 21.57 14.02 -0.79
C LYS A 37 20.82 14.60 -1.99
N ALA A 38 20.72 13.90 -3.11
CA ALA A 38 19.97 14.34 -4.27
C ALA A 38 18.47 14.26 -3.92
N ASN A 39 17.90 15.43 -3.61
CA ASN A 39 16.47 15.66 -3.55
C ASN A 39 15.84 15.28 -4.90
N ASN A 40 15.54 13.99 -5.08
CA ASN A 40 15.01 13.49 -6.34
C ASN A 40 13.53 13.83 -6.44
N TYR A 41 13.25 14.98 -7.05
CA TYR A 41 11.91 15.51 -7.25
C TYR A 41 10.97 14.52 -7.95
N TRP A 42 11.48 13.73 -8.90
CA TRP A 42 10.68 12.72 -9.61
C TRP A 42 10.13 11.63 -8.70
N ILE A 43 10.95 11.17 -7.75
CA ILE A 43 10.50 10.13 -6.81
C ILE A 43 9.49 10.74 -5.84
N LYS A 44 9.72 11.96 -5.34
CA LYS A 44 8.77 12.65 -4.44
C LYS A 44 7.43 12.92 -5.12
N SER A 45 7.43 13.38 -6.37
CA SER A 45 6.20 13.60 -7.13
C SER A 45 5.46 12.29 -7.34
N ALA A 46 6.18 11.19 -7.60
CA ALA A 46 5.60 9.86 -7.74
C ALA A 46 5.03 9.34 -6.42
N GLU A 47 5.74 9.52 -5.30
CA GLU A 47 5.25 9.19 -3.96
C GLU A 47 3.91 9.90 -3.69
N ILE A 48 3.80 11.21 -3.97
CA ILE A 48 2.54 11.96 -3.82
C ILE A 48 1.47 11.41 -4.78
N LEU A 49 1.79 11.27 -6.05
CA LEU A 49 0.83 10.83 -7.06
C LEU A 49 0.27 9.44 -6.73
N PHE A 50 1.13 8.47 -6.46
CA PHE A 50 0.73 7.07 -6.29
C PHE A 50 0.17 6.74 -4.90
N LEU A 51 0.70 7.33 -3.83
CA LEU A 51 0.29 7.00 -2.46
C LEU A 51 -0.80 7.92 -1.91
N LEU A 52 -1.00 9.10 -2.49
CA LEU A 52 -2.04 10.04 -2.05
C LEU A 52 -3.13 10.22 -3.11
N MET A 53 -2.77 10.60 -4.34
CA MET A 53 -3.78 10.92 -5.36
C MET A 53 -4.45 9.66 -5.93
N ALA A 54 -3.70 8.61 -6.22
CA ALA A 54 -4.23 7.39 -6.84
C ALA A 54 -5.31 6.69 -6.00
N PRO A 55 -5.14 6.48 -4.68
CA PRO A 55 -6.16 5.84 -3.88
C PRO A 55 -7.45 6.67 -3.86
N ILE A 56 -7.34 8.00 -3.73
CA ILE A 56 -8.49 8.90 -3.73
C ILE A 56 -9.24 8.81 -5.06
N LEU A 57 -8.52 8.96 -6.19
CA LEU A 57 -9.12 8.87 -7.53
C LEU A 57 -9.72 7.49 -7.80
N GLY A 58 -9.03 6.43 -7.38
CA GLY A 58 -9.53 5.06 -7.50
C GLY A 58 -10.84 4.89 -6.74
N PHE A 59 -10.91 5.29 -5.47
CA PHE A 59 -12.15 5.17 -4.70
C PHE A 59 -13.32 5.97 -5.28
N ILE A 60 -13.06 7.16 -5.85
CA ILE A 60 -14.09 7.94 -6.55
C ILE A 60 -14.58 7.19 -7.79
N ARG A 61 -13.67 6.70 -8.64
CA ARG A 61 -14.02 6.06 -9.92
C ARG A 61 -14.61 4.67 -9.75
N TYR A 62 -14.20 3.90 -8.74
CA TYR A 62 -14.79 2.60 -8.44
C TYR A 62 -16.26 2.68 -8.04
N GLN A 63 -16.73 3.83 -7.54
CA GLN A 63 -18.16 4.06 -7.32
C GLN A 63 -18.92 4.27 -8.64
N GLU A 64 -18.30 4.88 -9.66
CA GLU A 64 -18.91 5.11 -10.97
C GLU A 64 -19.16 3.80 -11.74
N PHE A 65 -18.25 2.82 -11.62
CA PHE A 65 -18.38 1.51 -12.29
C PHE A 65 -19.61 0.70 -11.86
N GLN A 66 -20.24 1.00 -10.71
CA GLN A 66 -21.49 0.35 -10.31
C GLN A 66 -22.61 0.53 -11.36
N THR A 67 -22.55 1.62 -12.13
CA THR A 67 -23.51 1.93 -13.20
C THR A 67 -23.35 1.05 -14.44
N THR A 68 -22.19 0.42 -14.63
CA THR A 68 -21.90 -0.45 -15.80
C THR A 68 -22.15 -1.93 -15.53
N GLY A 69 -22.73 -2.28 -14.37
CA GLY A 69 -23.01 -3.67 -13.97
C GLY A 69 -21.82 -4.43 -13.41
N GLU A 70 -20.62 -3.82 -13.40
CA GLU A 70 -19.44 -4.32 -12.70
C GLU A 70 -19.41 -3.73 -11.28
N VAL A 71 -19.04 -4.55 -10.31
CA VAL A 71 -18.91 -4.10 -8.92
C VAL A 71 -17.47 -4.36 -8.53
N VAL A 72 -16.66 -3.31 -8.47
CA VAL A 72 -15.21 -3.43 -8.21
C VAL A 72 -14.95 -3.86 -6.76
N PHE A 73 -15.69 -3.26 -5.83
CA PHE A 73 -15.67 -3.54 -4.40
C PHE A 73 -17.09 -3.55 -3.87
N SER A 74 -17.36 -4.39 -2.86
CA SER A 74 -18.67 -4.37 -2.19
C SER A 74 -18.87 -3.02 -1.48
N PRO A 75 -19.94 -2.25 -1.80
CA PRO A 75 -20.14 -0.91 -1.24
C PRO A 75 -20.30 -0.92 0.28
N ALA A 76 -20.92 -1.98 0.82
CA ALA A 76 -21.17 -2.14 2.25
C ALA A 76 -19.87 -2.27 3.07
N HIS A 77 -18.82 -2.85 2.47
CA HIS A 77 -17.54 -3.12 3.13
C HIS A 77 -16.40 -2.22 2.63
N LEU A 78 -16.69 -1.32 1.68
CA LEU A 78 -15.73 -0.34 1.17
C LEU A 78 -15.10 0.53 2.27
N PRO A 79 -15.82 0.98 3.32
CA PRO A 79 -15.21 1.72 4.43
C PRO A 79 -14.07 0.96 5.11
N THR A 80 -14.19 -0.37 5.24
CA THR A 80 -13.11 -1.21 5.79
C THR A 80 -11.86 -1.14 4.93
N LEU A 81 -11.99 -1.28 3.61
CA LEU A 81 -10.84 -1.17 2.69
C LEU A 81 -10.22 0.23 2.71
N ILE A 82 -11.04 1.29 2.73
CA ILE A 82 -10.57 2.67 2.82
C ILE A 82 -9.78 2.88 4.12
N ALA A 83 -10.32 2.46 5.26
CA ALA A 83 -9.65 2.61 6.56
C ALA A 83 -8.31 1.87 6.61
N LEU A 84 -8.28 0.64 6.10
CA LEU A 84 -7.07 -0.18 6.04
C LEU A 84 -6.01 0.45 5.13
N ALA A 85 -6.41 0.93 3.94
CA ALA A 85 -5.52 1.60 2.98
C ALA A 85 -5.02 2.95 3.52
N ALA A 86 -5.90 3.74 4.14
CA ALA A 86 -5.56 5.01 4.75
C ALA A 86 -4.52 4.84 5.86
N LEU A 87 -4.66 3.84 6.73
CA LEU A 87 -3.66 3.57 7.78
C LEU A 87 -2.29 3.21 7.19
N GLY A 88 -2.26 2.40 6.12
CA GLY A 88 -1.02 2.10 5.41
C GLY A 88 -0.38 3.34 4.76
N GLY A 89 -1.18 4.17 4.09
CA GLY A 89 -0.72 5.43 3.50
C GLY A 89 -0.27 6.46 4.54
N MET A 90 -1.00 6.62 5.64
CA MET A 90 -0.61 7.49 6.76
C MET A 90 0.70 7.03 7.38
N SER A 91 0.89 5.73 7.55
CA SER A 91 2.16 5.18 8.06
C SER A 91 3.34 5.54 7.16
N PHE A 92 3.16 5.52 5.84
CA PHE A 92 4.16 6.03 4.91
C PHE A 92 4.42 7.53 5.10
N TRP A 93 3.40 8.38 5.15
CA TRP A 93 3.63 9.83 5.29
C TRP A 93 4.26 10.20 6.64
N VAL A 94 3.80 9.57 7.72
CA VAL A 94 4.38 9.75 9.06
C VAL A 94 5.83 9.28 9.09
N SER A 95 6.18 8.15 8.46
CA SER A 95 7.57 7.68 8.39
C SER A 95 8.48 8.69 7.66
N ARG A 96 7.94 9.38 6.64
CA ARG A 96 8.64 10.42 5.89
C ARG A 96 8.83 11.72 6.67
N PHE A 97 7.88 12.10 7.51
CA PHE A 97 7.98 13.31 8.34
C PHE A 97 8.86 13.11 9.56
N PHE A 98 8.80 11.93 10.20
CA PHE A 98 9.49 11.65 11.46
C PHE A 98 10.83 10.93 11.34
N LYS A 99 11.33 10.67 10.11
CA LYS A 99 12.56 9.91 9.78
C LYS A 99 13.50 9.54 10.94
N TYR A 100 14.13 10.53 11.58
CA TYR A 100 15.12 10.34 12.65
C TYR A 100 14.62 10.66 14.06
N ASN A 101 13.44 11.27 14.18
CA ASN A 101 12.89 11.80 15.43
C ASN A 101 11.60 11.08 15.84
N ALA A 102 11.38 9.85 15.36
CA ALA A 102 10.22 9.07 15.72
C ALA A 102 10.35 8.60 17.18
N PRO A 103 9.35 8.83 18.06
CA PRO A 103 9.37 8.31 19.41
C PRO A 103 9.36 6.78 19.40
N PRO A 104 9.85 6.10 20.45
CA PRO A 104 10.06 4.65 20.44
C PRO A 104 8.81 3.83 20.08
N TRP A 105 7.62 4.21 20.59
CA TRP A 105 6.37 3.52 20.25
C TRP A 105 6.04 3.62 18.75
N LEU A 106 6.33 4.76 18.12
CA LEU A 106 6.09 4.98 16.69
C LEU A 106 7.06 4.16 15.83
N THR A 107 8.29 3.91 16.32
CA THR A 107 9.25 3.04 15.61
C THR A 107 8.80 1.58 15.50
N ILE A 108 7.90 1.12 16.37
CA ILE A 108 7.23 -0.19 16.26
C ILE A 108 6.02 -0.10 15.32
N LEU A 109 5.15 0.91 15.52
CA LEU A 109 3.90 1.01 14.77
C LEU A 109 4.11 1.29 13.27
N LEU A 110 5.10 2.11 12.91
CA LEU A 110 5.36 2.48 11.52
C LEU A 110 5.64 1.25 10.63
N PRO A 111 6.58 0.35 10.97
CA PRO A 111 6.76 -0.90 10.22
C PRO A 111 5.49 -1.73 10.09
N LEU A 112 4.64 -1.82 11.12
CA LEU A 112 3.40 -2.59 11.07
C LEU A 112 2.42 -1.99 10.04
N GLY A 113 2.24 -0.67 10.07
CA GLY A 113 1.39 0.03 9.11
C GLY A 113 1.95 0.01 7.68
N LEU A 114 3.27 0.08 7.51
CA LEU A 114 3.91 -0.09 6.19
C LEU A 114 3.70 -1.52 5.65
N ILE A 115 3.85 -2.55 6.49
CA ILE A 115 3.56 -3.95 6.13
C ILE A 115 2.10 -4.09 5.72
N GLN A 116 1.17 -3.53 6.48
CA GLN A 116 -0.24 -3.49 6.12
C GLN A 116 -0.46 -2.86 4.74
N GLY A 117 0.14 -1.70 4.50
CA GLY A 117 0.10 -1.02 3.21
C GLY A 117 0.61 -1.92 2.08
N ILE A 118 1.72 -2.63 2.27
CA ILE A 118 2.25 -3.59 1.28
C ILE A 118 1.25 -4.73 1.04
N LEU A 119 0.72 -5.35 2.10
CA LEU A 119 -0.20 -6.50 1.97
C LEU A 119 -1.49 -6.11 1.25
N ILE A 120 -2.09 -4.97 1.60
CA ILE A 120 -3.32 -4.48 0.94
C ILE A 120 -3.04 -4.20 -0.54
N ASN A 121 -1.94 -3.51 -0.86
CA ASN A 121 -1.62 -3.22 -2.26
C ASN A 121 -1.30 -4.51 -3.04
N LEU A 122 -0.69 -5.52 -2.43
CA LEU A 122 -0.51 -6.85 -3.05
C LEU A 122 -1.85 -7.54 -3.35
N ILE A 123 -2.79 -7.51 -2.40
CA ILE A 123 -4.14 -8.03 -2.61
C ILE A 123 -4.81 -7.29 -3.77
N LEU A 124 -4.69 -5.96 -3.83
CA LEU A 124 -5.22 -5.16 -4.94
C LEU A 124 -4.56 -5.49 -6.28
N VAL A 125 -3.25 -5.71 -6.33
CA VAL A 125 -2.54 -6.16 -7.54
C VAL A 125 -3.12 -7.48 -8.05
N ILE A 126 -3.42 -8.44 -7.17
CA ILE A 126 -4.03 -9.72 -7.55
C ILE A 126 -5.49 -9.51 -8.00
N HIS A 127 -6.26 -8.70 -7.26
CA HIS A 127 -7.65 -8.38 -7.56
C HIS A 127 -7.81 -7.77 -8.96
N PHE A 128 -6.93 -6.82 -9.30
CA PHE A 128 -6.90 -6.12 -10.58
C PHE A 128 -6.08 -6.84 -11.66
N GLY A 129 -5.51 -8.01 -11.38
CA GLY A 129 -4.51 -8.65 -12.26
C GLY A 129 -4.92 -8.76 -13.73
N LYS A 130 -6.20 -9.09 -14.00
CA LYS A 130 -6.75 -9.18 -15.37
C LYS A 130 -6.75 -7.85 -16.13
N TYR A 131 -6.88 -6.74 -15.40
CA TYR A 131 -7.02 -5.39 -15.96
C TYR A 131 -5.74 -4.55 -15.85
N MET A 132 -4.70 -5.04 -15.16
CA MET A 132 -3.43 -4.30 -15.04
C MET A 132 -2.78 -4.02 -16.40
N LEU A 133 -2.84 -4.97 -17.35
CA LEU A 133 -2.31 -4.75 -18.70
C LEU A 133 -3.07 -3.61 -19.40
N LEU A 134 -4.40 -3.54 -19.23
CA LEU A 134 -5.21 -2.45 -19.74
C LEU A 134 -4.78 -1.11 -19.12
N GLY A 135 -4.47 -1.11 -17.82
CA GLY A 135 -3.93 0.07 -17.14
C GLY A 135 -2.58 0.53 -17.68
N ALA A 136 -1.72 -0.40 -18.09
CA ALA A 136 -0.45 -0.09 -18.73
C ALA A 136 -0.62 0.43 -20.17
N VAL A 137 -1.61 -0.07 -20.92
CA VAL A 137 -1.93 0.39 -22.29
C VAL A 137 -2.57 1.79 -22.28
N PHE A 138 -3.35 2.11 -21.25
CA PHE A 138 -3.96 3.43 -21.05
C PHE A 138 -3.46 4.11 -19.77
N PRO A 139 -2.20 4.56 -19.72
CA PRO A 139 -1.56 5.03 -18.49
C PRO A 139 -2.33 6.09 -17.71
N LEU A 140 -2.97 7.05 -18.40
CA LEU A 140 -3.71 8.13 -17.76
C LEU A 140 -5.06 7.64 -17.18
N LEU A 141 -5.83 6.88 -17.96
CA LEU A 141 -7.17 6.41 -17.53
C LEU A 141 -7.12 5.17 -16.64
N GLY A 142 -6.10 4.33 -16.78
CA GLY A 142 -5.91 3.12 -15.99
C GLY A 142 -4.81 3.25 -14.94
N PHE A 143 -4.40 4.48 -14.63
CA PHE A 143 -3.45 4.82 -13.59
C PHE A 143 -3.79 4.16 -12.24
N GLU A 144 -5.06 4.14 -11.84
CA GLU A 144 -5.52 3.50 -10.60
C GLU A 144 -5.31 1.99 -10.57
N LEU A 145 -5.32 1.33 -11.73
CA LEU A 145 -5.12 -0.12 -11.85
C LEU A 145 -3.65 -0.50 -11.65
N ILE A 146 -2.72 0.36 -12.07
CA ILE A 146 -1.28 0.16 -11.91
C ILE A 146 -0.74 0.72 -10.60
N ALA A 147 -1.47 1.64 -9.96
CA ALA A 147 -1.02 2.32 -8.75
C ALA A 147 -0.66 1.39 -7.58
N PRO A 148 -1.44 0.32 -7.30
CA PRO A 148 -1.08 -0.63 -6.25
C PRO A 148 0.32 -1.24 -6.42
N LEU A 149 0.75 -1.52 -7.66
CA LEU A 149 2.08 -2.05 -7.95
C LEU A 149 3.18 -1.05 -7.56
N PHE A 150 3.03 0.22 -7.94
CA PHE A 150 3.97 1.27 -7.56
C PHE A 150 3.97 1.53 -6.05
N ASN A 151 2.80 1.47 -5.41
CA ASN A 151 2.69 1.60 -3.96
C ASN A 151 3.45 0.50 -3.22
N VAL A 152 3.36 -0.76 -3.65
CA VAL A 152 4.18 -1.84 -3.09
C VAL A 152 5.67 -1.49 -3.15
N ILE A 153 6.15 -0.98 -4.30
CA ILE A 153 7.57 -0.62 -4.48
C ILE A 153 7.97 0.54 -3.55
N PHE A 154 7.17 1.62 -3.51
CA PHE A 154 7.50 2.80 -2.70
C PHE A 154 7.43 2.53 -1.20
N ILE A 155 6.40 1.82 -0.73
CA ILE A 155 6.23 1.47 0.68
C ILE A 155 7.33 0.49 1.11
N SER A 156 7.66 -0.51 0.28
CA SER A 156 8.77 -1.46 0.58
C SER A 156 10.12 -0.75 0.66
N ARG A 157 10.37 0.20 -0.24
CA ARG A 157 11.57 1.04 -0.22
C ARG A 157 11.64 1.87 1.06
N GLU A 158 10.54 2.49 1.48
CA GLU A 158 10.49 3.28 2.71
C GLU A 158 10.64 2.40 3.97
N LEU A 159 10.05 1.20 4.00
CA LEU A 159 10.25 0.21 5.07
C LEU A 159 11.74 -0.16 5.22
N TYR A 160 12.45 -0.34 4.10
CA TYR A 160 13.87 -0.61 4.11
C TYR A 160 14.70 0.62 4.57
N HIS A 161 14.38 1.82 4.10
CA HIS A 161 15.05 3.05 4.52
C HIS A 161 14.86 3.33 6.02
N GLN A 162 13.65 3.13 6.53
CA GLN A 162 13.33 3.21 7.96
C GLN A 162 14.23 2.26 8.77
N HIS A 163 14.43 1.02 8.30
CA HIS A 163 15.34 0.08 8.96
C HIS A 163 16.79 0.59 8.98
N LEU A 164 17.30 1.11 7.86
CA LEU A 164 18.66 1.64 7.79
C LEU A 164 18.86 2.87 8.68
N ALA A 165 17.93 3.83 8.61
CA ALA A 165 17.97 5.06 9.39
C ALA A 165 17.97 4.77 10.89
N LEU A 166 17.11 3.85 11.33
CA LEU A 166 17.00 3.46 12.72
C LEU A 166 18.28 2.78 13.22
N ARG A 167 18.84 1.86 12.42
CA ARG A 167 20.10 1.18 12.77
C ARG A 167 21.27 2.15 12.89
N GLN A 168 21.31 3.18 12.05
CA GLN A 168 22.34 4.21 12.12
C GLN A 168 22.19 5.08 13.38
N HIS A 169 20.96 5.48 13.72
CA HIS A 169 20.69 6.29 14.91
C HIS A 169 21.08 5.54 16.19
N VAL A 170 20.71 4.26 16.28
CA VAL A 170 21.05 3.38 17.42
C VAL A 170 22.55 3.27 17.67
N LYS A 171 23.36 3.18 16.62
CA LYS A 171 24.82 3.08 16.75
C LYS A 171 25.47 4.35 17.31
N ASN A 172 24.80 5.50 17.21
CA ASN A 172 25.37 6.81 17.51
C ASN A 172 24.92 7.37 18.87
N GLU A 173 23.99 6.72 19.56
CA GLU A 173 23.36 7.22 20.79
C GLU A 173 23.79 6.35 22.00
N PRO A 174 24.58 6.88 22.96
CA PRO A 174 25.07 6.13 24.11
C PRO A 174 24.00 5.87 25.19
N ILE A 175 22.83 6.51 25.09
CA ILE A 175 21.77 6.53 26.11
C ILE A 175 21.02 5.19 26.20
N TYR A 176 21.09 4.33 25.18
CA TYR A 176 20.30 3.10 25.09
C TYR A 176 20.71 1.96 26.05
N SER A 177 21.67 2.20 26.96
CA SER A 177 22.19 1.22 27.91
C SER A 177 21.45 1.16 29.26
N THR A 178 20.54 2.10 29.57
CA THR A 178 20.05 2.30 30.96
C THR A 178 18.61 1.85 31.25
N ASN A 179 17.77 1.56 30.26
CA ASN A 179 16.37 1.18 30.49
C ASN A 179 16.02 -0.16 29.81
N TYR A 180 15.52 -1.13 30.58
CA TYR A 180 15.20 -2.48 30.08
C TYR A 180 14.11 -2.52 28.99
N LEU A 181 13.13 -1.61 29.01
CA LEU A 181 12.16 -1.48 27.92
C LEU A 181 12.84 -0.99 26.64
N VAL A 182 13.78 -0.06 26.80
CA VAL A 182 14.60 0.47 25.72
C VAL A 182 15.56 -0.60 25.20
N LEU A 183 16.04 -1.51 26.05
CA LEU A 183 16.88 -2.65 25.67
C LEU A 183 16.12 -3.68 24.81
N GLY A 184 14.87 -3.98 25.15
CA GLY A 184 14.02 -4.87 24.32
C GLY A 184 13.71 -4.26 22.94
N LEU A 185 13.42 -2.96 22.90
CA LEU A 185 13.31 -2.18 21.66
C LEU A 185 14.63 -2.19 20.87
N PHE A 186 15.77 -2.03 21.55
CA PHE A 186 17.10 -2.05 20.96
C PHE A 186 17.41 -3.39 20.27
N PHE A 187 17.07 -4.52 20.90
CA PHE A 187 17.22 -5.85 20.28
C PHE A 187 16.42 -5.97 18.98
N LEU A 188 15.22 -5.41 18.93
CA LEU A 188 14.40 -5.40 17.72
C LEU A 188 15.00 -4.49 16.63
N MET A 189 15.76 -3.48 17.03
CA MET A 189 16.32 -2.43 16.16
C MET A 189 17.68 -2.77 15.56
N ASP A 190 18.54 -3.55 16.21
CA ASP A 190 19.86 -3.95 15.67
C ASP A 190 19.85 -5.28 14.88
N THR A 191 18.71 -5.97 14.81
CA THR A 191 18.59 -7.19 14.02
C THR A 191 18.71 -6.95 12.51
N ARG A 192 19.10 -7.99 11.75
CA ARG A 192 19.11 -7.95 10.28
C ARG A 192 17.70 -7.65 9.75
N PHE A 193 17.60 -6.93 8.62
CA PHE A 193 16.33 -6.54 8.00
C PHE A 193 15.30 -7.68 7.91
N PHE A 194 15.69 -8.85 7.40
CA PHE A 194 14.78 -9.99 7.27
C PHE A 194 14.31 -10.56 8.60
N THR A 195 15.16 -10.55 9.63
CA THR A 195 14.77 -10.97 10.99
C THR A 195 13.77 -9.97 11.56
N LYS A 196 14.05 -8.67 11.44
CA LYS A 196 13.12 -7.61 11.85
C LYS A 196 11.78 -7.73 11.13
N LEU A 197 11.80 -7.96 9.82
CA LEU A 197 10.60 -8.16 9.02
C LEU A 197 9.77 -9.34 9.52
N ARG A 198 10.40 -10.48 9.84
CA ARG A 198 9.70 -11.64 10.42
C ARG A 198 9.06 -11.31 11.76
N ILE A 199 9.76 -10.62 12.64
CA ILE A 199 9.22 -10.17 13.93
C ILE A 199 8.03 -9.24 13.72
N CYS A 200 8.16 -8.25 12.83
CA CYS A 200 7.06 -7.35 12.49
C CYS A 200 5.86 -8.09 11.87
N MET A 201 6.07 -9.12 11.05
CA MET A 201 4.98 -9.95 10.52
C MET A 201 4.25 -10.73 11.62
N VAL A 202 4.96 -11.23 12.63
CA VAL A 202 4.33 -11.89 13.78
C VAL A 202 3.54 -10.89 14.62
N LEU A 203 4.11 -9.71 14.89
CA LEU A 203 3.44 -8.63 15.63
C LEU A 203 2.28 -7.99 14.85
N PHE A 204 2.31 -8.09 13.52
CA PHE A 204 1.25 -7.58 12.67
C PHE A 204 -0.07 -8.33 12.90
N VAL A 205 -0.05 -9.64 13.15
CA VAL A 205 -1.28 -10.42 13.38
C VAL A 205 -2.13 -9.88 14.54
N PRO A 206 -1.62 -9.73 15.78
CA PRO A 206 -2.43 -9.18 16.87
C PRO A 206 -2.80 -7.71 16.64
N ALA A 207 -1.92 -6.90 16.05
CA ALA A 207 -2.23 -5.50 15.73
C ALA A 207 -3.37 -5.39 14.70
N PHE A 208 -3.36 -6.26 13.69
CA PHE A 208 -4.39 -6.34 12.67
C PHE A 208 -5.72 -6.81 13.27
N LEU A 209 -5.72 -7.87 14.09
CA LEU A 209 -6.93 -8.31 14.80
C LEU A 209 -7.54 -7.21 15.66
N PHE A 210 -6.71 -6.46 16.39
CA PHE A 210 -7.16 -5.29 17.15
C PHE A 210 -7.81 -4.24 16.24
N GLN A 211 -7.21 -3.94 15.08
CA GLN A 211 -7.80 -3.05 14.10
C GLN A 211 -9.16 -3.57 13.60
N ILE A 212 -9.32 -4.88 13.38
CA ILE A 212 -10.60 -5.45 12.93
C ILE A 212 -11.65 -5.34 14.02
N THR A 213 -11.28 -5.58 15.29
CA THR A 213 -12.18 -5.35 16.42
C THR A 213 -12.68 -3.90 16.45
N LEU A 214 -11.80 -2.90 16.24
CA LEU A 214 -12.21 -1.50 16.17
C LEU A 214 -13.19 -1.23 15.02
N LEU A 215 -12.96 -1.81 13.84
CA LEU A 215 -13.88 -1.68 12.71
C LEU A 215 -15.24 -2.33 12.99
N VAL A 216 -15.25 -3.48 13.68
CA VAL A 216 -16.49 -4.14 14.10
C VAL A 216 -17.26 -3.29 15.11
N LEU A 217 -16.56 -2.64 16.06
CA LEU A 217 -17.19 -1.67 16.96
C LEU A 217 -17.77 -0.46 16.22
N CYS A 218 -17.23 -0.13 15.04
CA CYS A 218 -17.78 0.89 14.14
C CYS A 218 -18.89 0.35 13.21
N GLY A 219 -19.41 -0.86 13.46
CA GLY A 219 -20.53 -1.45 12.72
C GLY A 219 -20.14 -2.21 11.45
N GLN A 220 -18.86 -2.47 11.20
CA GLN A 220 -18.44 -3.35 10.10
C GLN A 220 -18.62 -4.83 10.47
N SER A 221 -18.87 -5.69 9.49
CA SER A 221 -18.89 -7.14 9.71
C SER A 221 -17.46 -7.67 9.99
N PRO A 222 -17.28 -8.71 10.81
CA PRO A 222 -15.96 -9.27 11.11
C PRO A 222 -15.26 -9.84 9.86
N ASP A 223 -16.02 -10.21 8.84
CA ASP A 223 -15.56 -10.72 7.56
C ASP A 223 -15.56 -9.66 6.44
N ALA A 224 -15.79 -8.37 6.76
CA ALA A 224 -15.84 -7.27 5.80
C ALA A 224 -14.60 -7.19 4.90
N ILE A 225 -13.43 -7.57 5.41
CA ILE A 225 -12.16 -7.56 4.66
C ILE A 225 -12.18 -8.56 3.51
N VAL A 226 -12.82 -9.71 3.70
CA VAL A 226 -12.94 -10.72 2.64
C VAL A 226 -14.10 -10.33 1.73
N GLN A 227 -15.24 -9.96 2.33
CA GLN A 227 -16.46 -9.59 1.62
C GLN A 227 -16.28 -8.38 0.69
N VAL A 228 -15.42 -7.42 1.03
CA VAL A 228 -15.13 -6.27 0.15
C VAL A 228 -14.58 -6.69 -1.22
N PHE A 229 -13.87 -7.83 -1.29
CA PHE A 229 -13.33 -8.38 -2.53
C PHE A 229 -14.21 -9.49 -3.13
N THR A 230 -14.93 -10.27 -2.33
CA THR A 230 -15.70 -11.43 -2.83
C THR A 230 -17.12 -11.08 -3.28
N ASP A 231 -17.77 -10.08 -2.65
CA ASP A 231 -19.06 -9.53 -3.08
C ASP A 231 -18.89 -8.51 -4.21
N THR A 232 -18.15 -8.92 -5.23
CA THR A 232 -17.78 -8.13 -6.42
C THR A 232 -18.18 -8.87 -7.69
N LYS A 233 -18.12 -8.20 -8.85
CA LYS A 233 -18.41 -8.77 -10.17
C LYS A 233 -17.31 -8.40 -11.16
N GLY A 234 -16.74 -9.39 -11.85
CA GLY A 234 -15.80 -9.19 -12.97
C GLY A 234 -14.32 -9.31 -12.62
N PHE A 235 -13.97 -9.33 -11.33
CA PHE A 235 -12.57 -9.30 -10.85
C PHE A 235 -12.07 -10.67 -10.38
N THR A 236 -10.77 -10.79 -10.13
CA THR A 236 -10.13 -12.07 -9.77
C THR A 236 -10.75 -12.73 -8.54
N PHE A 237 -11.09 -11.94 -7.51
CA PHE A 237 -11.68 -12.46 -6.28
C PHE A 237 -13.22 -12.50 -6.28
N SER A 238 -13.88 -12.09 -7.37
CA SER A 238 -15.34 -12.13 -7.45
C SER A 238 -15.86 -13.56 -7.33
N SER A 239 -16.86 -13.78 -6.47
CA SER A 239 -17.42 -15.12 -6.25
C SER A 239 -18.11 -15.63 -7.53
N PRO A 240 -17.69 -16.77 -8.10
CA PRO A 240 -18.41 -17.40 -9.20
C PRO A 240 -19.75 -17.99 -8.73
N GLY A 241 -19.86 -18.34 -7.43
CA GLY A 241 -20.98 -19.11 -6.88
C GLY A 241 -22.33 -18.39 -6.93
N LYS A 242 -22.40 -17.09 -6.64
CA LYS A 242 -23.66 -16.33 -6.75
C LYS A 242 -24.15 -16.28 -8.20
N ARG A 243 -23.23 -16.15 -9.17
CA ARG A 243 -23.57 -16.09 -10.60
C ARG A 243 -24.08 -17.43 -11.13
N THR A 244 -23.45 -18.54 -10.73
CA THR A 244 -23.92 -19.88 -11.13
C THR A 244 -25.29 -20.19 -10.53
N VAL A 245 -25.53 -19.80 -9.28
CA VAL A 245 -26.84 -20.00 -8.61
C VAL A 245 -27.91 -19.08 -9.17
N GLU A 246 -27.62 -17.80 -9.45
CA GLU A 246 -28.56 -16.87 -10.08
C GLU A 246 -28.92 -17.30 -11.51
N ILE A 247 -27.94 -17.73 -12.31
CA ILE A 247 -28.17 -18.28 -13.66
C ILE A 247 -29.03 -19.56 -13.55
N PHE A 248 -28.70 -20.48 -12.66
CA PHE A 248 -29.46 -21.71 -12.46
C PHE A 248 -30.90 -21.44 -12.01
N MET A 249 -31.11 -20.51 -11.06
CA MET A 249 -32.44 -20.08 -10.61
C MET A 249 -33.22 -19.33 -11.70
N SER A 250 -32.54 -18.63 -12.62
CA SER A 250 -33.19 -17.98 -13.77
C SER A 250 -33.67 -18.95 -14.84
N PHE A 251 -33.03 -20.13 -14.94
CA PHE A 251 -33.50 -21.23 -15.81
C PHE A 251 -34.64 -22.04 -15.21
N LEU A 252 -34.91 -21.91 -13.90
CA LEU A 252 -35.99 -22.60 -13.18
C LEU A 252 -37.29 -21.77 -13.09
N LYS A 253 -37.31 -20.53 -13.60
CA LYS A 253 -38.50 -19.69 -13.72
C LYS A 253 -38.94 -19.62 -15.18
#